data_AF-A0A6N8AS21-F1
#
_entry.id   AF-A0A6N8AS21-F1
#
_cell.length_a   1.000
_cell.length_b   1.000
_cell.length_c   1.000
_cell.angle_alpha   90.00
_cell.angle_beta   90.00
_cell.angle_gamma   90.00
#
_symmetry.space_group_name_H-M   'P 1'
#
loop_
_entity.id
_entity.type
_entity.pdbx_description
1 polymer ?
#
loop_
_entity_poly.entity_id
_entity_poly.type
_entity_poly.pdbx_seq_one_letter_code
_entity_poly.pdbx_strand_id
1 'polypeptide(L)'
;MQQATLFHEDIFEALRTDILMLGGPKVVGAMLKPEADPQAAGRWLSDCINTAKAEKLGLEQMLFIMRRAREQGSSAAMFFMADECGYSRPQPLEPEDERAKLQREYIGATKALAKIAERAERLFGGEQ
;
A
#
# COMPACT_ATOMS: atom_id res chain seq x y z
N MET A 1 5.36 16.77 -16.01
CA MET A 1 4.38 15.71 -15.72
C MET A 1 4.77 14.50 -16.55
N GLN A 2 5.38 13.48 -15.93
CA GLN A 2 5.63 12.21 -16.61
C GLN A 2 4.36 11.39 -16.46
N GLN A 3 3.71 11.09 -17.59
CA GLN A 3 2.60 10.15 -17.65
C GLN A 3 3.15 8.78 -17.22
N ALA A 4 2.70 8.28 -16.06
CA ALA A 4 3.07 6.94 -15.61
C ALA A 4 2.65 5.95 -16.69
N THR A 5 3.58 5.11 -17.15
CA THR A 5 3.32 4.11 -18.18
C THR A 5 2.17 3.22 -17.69
N LEU A 6 1.06 3.20 -18.43
CA LEU A 6 -0.16 2.49 -18.02
C LEU A 6 -0.02 0.95 -18.13
N PHE A 7 1.01 0.51 -18.85
CA PHE A 7 1.33 -0.88 -19.12
C PHE A 7 2.82 -1.09 -18.87
N HIS A 8 3.16 -2.15 -18.16
CA HIS A 8 4.54 -2.57 -17.92
C HIS A 8 4.71 -3.96 -18.53
N GLU A 9 5.85 -4.19 -19.19
CA GLU A 9 6.15 -5.47 -19.82
C GLU A 9 6.54 -6.53 -18.78
N ASP A 10 7.12 -6.11 -17.66
CA ASP A 10 7.44 -6.97 -16.53
C ASP A 10 7.32 -6.23 -15.18
N ILE A 11 7.44 -7.00 -14.09
CA ILE A 11 7.40 -6.49 -12.72
C ILE A 11 8.56 -5.53 -12.41
N PHE A 12 9.70 -5.65 -13.09
CA PHE A 12 10.87 -4.81 -12.85
C PHE A 12 10.72 -3.42 -13.47
N GLU A 13 10.04 -3.32 -14.61
CA GLU A 13 9.62 -2.04 -15.20
C GLU A 13 8.56 -1.35 -14.33
N ALA A 14 7.60 -2.11 -13.81
CA ALA A 14 6.61 -1.59 -12.87
C ALA A 14 7.27 -1.08 -11.57
N LEU A 15 8.21 -1.85 -11.01
CA LEU A 15 9.03 -1.42 -9.86
C LEU A 15 9.88 -0.20 -10.16
N ARG A 16 10.39 -0.05 -11.39
CA ARG A 16 11.15 1.14 -11.80
C ARG A 16 10.27 2.38 -11.74
N THR A 17 9.00 2.28 -12.14
CA THR A 17 8.03 3.38 -12.04
C THR A 17 7.80 3.78 -10.58
N ASP A 18 7.59 2.80 -9.70
CA ASP A 18 7.46 3.03 -8.26
C ASP A 18 8.72 3.70 -7.67
N ILE A 19 9.91 3.23 -8.05
CA ILE A 19 11.20 3.79 -7.60
C ILE A 19 11.37 5.24 -8.09
N LEU A 20 10.98 5.55 -9.33
CA LEU A 20 11.06 6.91 -9.87
C LEU A 20 10.10 7.85 -9.12
N MET A 21 8.89 7.40 -8.79
CA MET A 21 7.96 8.18 -7.97
C MET A 21 8.53 8.48 -6.58
N LEU A 22 9.34 7.57 -6.03
CA LEU A 22 10.02 7.76 -4.75
C LEU A 22 11.26 8.67 -4.79
N GLY A 23 11.60 9.26 -5.93
CA GLY A 23 12.80 10.09 -6.09
C GLY A 23 14.00 9.37 -6.70
N GLY A 24 13.79 8.17 -7.23
CA GLY A 24 14.76 7.42 -8.03
C GLY A 24 15.68 6.48 -7.24
N PRO A 25 16.52 5.71 -7.96
CA PRO A 25 17.28 4.61 -7.36
C PRO A 25 18.23 5.03 -6.24
N LYS A 26 18.82 6.24 -6.32
CA LYS A 26 19.74 6.75 -5.29
C LYS A 26 19.05 6.97 -3.95
N VAL A 27 17.84 7.54 -3.98
CA VAL A 27 17.04 7.83 -2.78
C VAL A 27 16.54 6.53 -2.18
N VAL A 28 15.88 5.69 -2.99
CA VAL A 28 15.31 4.42 -2.51
C VAL A 28 16.39 3.43 -2.09
N GLY A 29 17.52 3.38 -2.82
CA GLY A 29 18.67 2.56 -2.47
C GLY A 29 19.22 2.91 -1.09
N ALA A 30 19.40 4.21 -0.79
CA ALA A 30 19.85 4.65 0.53
C ALA A 30 18.85 4.35 1.66
N MET A 31 17.54 4.26 1.36
CA MET A 31 16.54 3.80 2.34
C MET A 31 16.65 2.30 2.63
N LEU A 32 16.99 1.49 1.63
CA LEU A 32 17.11 0.03 1.76
C LEU A 32 18.45 -0.43 2.33
N LYS A 33 19.52 0.33 2.07
CA LYS A 33 20.88 0.10 2.56
C LYS A 33 21.45 1.36 3.19
N PRO A 34 20.96 1.78 4.37
CA PRO A 34 21.44 2.99 5.04
C PRO A 34 22.91 2.91 5.45
N GLU A 35 23.48 1.70 5.55
CA GLU A 35 24.88 1.45 5.84
C GLU A 35 25.82 1.69 4.65
N ALA A 36 25.28 1.78 3.43
CA ALA A 36 26.06 1.99 2.21
C ALA A 36 26.03 3.47 1.78
N ASP A 37 27.08 3.90 1.08
CA ASP A 37 27.07 5.20 0.41
C ASP A 37 25.86 5.30 -0.56
N PRO A 38 25.13 6.43 -0.62
CA PRO A 38 23.94 6.56 -1.45
C PRO A 38 24.15 6.23 -2.93
N GLN A 39 25.32 6.54 -3.50
CA GLN A 39 25.63 6.22 -4.89
C GLN A 39 25.79 4.71 -5.09
N ALA A 40 26.48 4.04 -4.17
CA ALA A 40 26.64 2.59 -4.19
C ALA A 40 25.30 1.88 -3.98
N ALA A 41 24.48 2.36 -3.04
CA ALA A 41 23.16 1.83 -2.75
C ALA A 41 22.20 1.97 -3.95
N GLY A 42 22.22 3.12 -4.64
CA GLY A 42 21.41 3.33 -5.84
C GLY A 42 21.84 2.47 -7.03
N ARG A 43 23.15 2.22 -7.17
CA ARG A 43 23.67 1.30 -8.19
C ARG A 43 23.23 -0.14 -7.90
N TRP A 44 23.37 -0.59 -6.66
CA TRP A 44 22.89 -1.90 -6.22
C TRP A 44 21.40 -2.09 -6.52
N LEU A 45 20.55 -1.11 -6.16
CA LEU A 45 19.12 -1.19 -6.46
C LEU A 45 18.84 -1.28 -7.96
N SER A 46 19.58 -0.51 -8.77
CA SER A 46 19.46 -0.54 -10.23
C SER A 46 19.86 -1.89 -10.82
N ASP A 47 20.89 -2.53 -10.25
CA ASP A 47 21.31 -3.89 -10.62
C ASP A 47 20.24 -4.91 -10.21
N CYS A 48 19.61 -4.78 -9.04
CA CYS A 48 18.55 -5.70 -8.61
C CYS A 48 17.29 -5.70 -9.49
N ILE A 49 16.96 -4.57 -10.12
CA ILE A 49 15.83 -4.46 -11.06
C ILE A 49 16.24 -4.69 -12.52
N ASN A 50 17.46 -5.16 -12.75
CA ASN A 50 17.93 -5.58 -14.06
C ASN A 50 17.92 -7.11 -14.13
N THR A 51 17.06 -7.67 -14.99
CA THR A 51 16.89 -9.13 -15.13
C THR A 51 18.18 -9.86 -15.54
N ALA A 52 19.09 -9.17 -16.25
CA ALA A 52 20.38 -9.71 -16.69
C ALA A 52 21.45 -9.73 -15.58
N LYS A 53 21.19 -9.15 -14.41
CA LYS A 53 22.12 -9.12 -13.27
C LYS A 53 21.79 -10.21 -12.25
N ALA A 54 22.82 -10.64 -11.52
CA ALA A 54 22.71 -11.72 -10.54
C ALA A 54 22.07 -11.23 -9.23
N GLU A 55 22.26 -9.95 -8.91
CA GLU A 55 21.69 -9.29 -7.75
C GLU A 55 20.15 -9.29 -7.85
N LYS A 56 19.47 -9.64 -6.76
CA LYS A 56 18.01 -9.68 -6.67
C LYS A 56 17.53 -8.93 -5.43
N LEU A 57 16.36 -8.31 -5.54
CA LEU A 57 15.63 -7.78 -4.38
C LEU A 57 15.04 -8.93 -3.56
N GLY A 58 15.15 -8.84 -2.24
CA GLY A 58 14.38 -9.68 -1.34
C GLY A 58 12.91 -9.26 -1.32
N LEU A 59 12.02 -10.19 -0.94
CA LEU A 59 10.58 -9.93 -0.87
C LEU A 59 10.24 -8.77 0.07
N GLU A 60 10.91 -8.68 1.22
CA GLU A 60 10.71 -7.59 2.18
C GLU A 60 11.10 -6.21 1.60
N GLN A 61 12.15 -6.17 0.78
CA GLN A 61 12.61 -4.95 0.12
C GLN A 61 11.63 -4.53 -0.98
N MET A 62 11.11 -5.49 -1.74
CA MET A 62 10.06 -5.25 -2.72
C MET A 62 8.80 -4.70 -2.04
N LEU A 63 8.34 -5.34 -0.96
CA LEU A 63 7.20 -4.88 -0.16
C LEU A 63 7.41 -3.46 0.40
N PHE A 64 8.63 -3.14 0.86
CA PHE A 64 8.97 -1.80 1.32
C PHE A 64 8.79 -0.77 0.20
N ILE A 65 9.34 -1.02 -0.98
CA ILE A 65 9.23 -0.13 -2.14
C ILE A 65 7.76 0.09 -2.49
N MET A 66 6.98 -0.98 -2.65
CA MET A 66 5.56 -0.87 -3.03
C MET A 66 4.74 -0.09 -2.00
N ARG A 67 4.99 -0.30 -0.69
CA ARG A 67 4.30 0.43 0.38
C ARG A 67 4.58 1.93 0.31
N ARG A 68 5.86 2.30 0.18
CA ARG A 68 6.27 3.70 0.06
C ARG A 68 5.76 4.34 -1.23
N ALA A 69 5.81 3.61 -2.34
CA ALA A 69 5.31 4.09 -3.62
C ALA A 69 3.82 4.40 -3.55
N ARG A 70 3.03 3.56 -2.87
CA ARG A 70 1.60 3.78 -2.60
C ARG A 70 1.36 5.09 -1.85
N GLU A 71 2.17 5.36 -0.82
CA GLU A 71 2.10 6.62 -0.06
C GLU A 71 2.40 7.85 -0.93
N GLN A 72 3.08 7.68 -2.07
CA GLN A 72 3.35 8.71 -3.07
C GLN A 72 2.40 8.64 -4.29
N GLY A 73 1.34 7.84 -4.21
CA GLY A 73 0.32 7.72 -5.26
C GLY A 73 0.67 6.77 -6.41
N SER A 74 1.73 5.97 -6.30
CA SER A 74 2.08 4.94 -7.29
C SER A 74 1.73 3.54 -6.79
N SER A 75 1.07 2.76 -7.64
CA SER A 75 0.73 1.35 -7.37
C SER A 75 1.13 0.46 -8.54
N ALA A 76 2.16 0.86 -9.30
CA ALA A 76 2.54 0.25 -10.56
C ALA A 76 2.87 -1.24 -10.41
N ALA A 77 3.77 -1.59 -9.48
CA ALA A 77 4.14 -2.98 -9.25
C ALA A 77 2.97 -3.83 -8.73
N MET A 78 2.12 -3.25 -7.87
CA MET A 78 0.96 -3.96 -7.33
C MET A 78 -0.12 -4.19 -8.40
N PHE A 79 -0.34 -3.24 -9.31
CA PHE A 79 -1.24 -3.40 -10.45
C PHE A 79 -0.74 -4.46 -11.41
N PHE A 80 0.56 -4.43 -11.74
CA PHE A 80 1.17 -5.47 -12.56
C PHE A 80 0.98 -6.86 -11.93
N MET A 81 1.27 -7.02 -10.63
CA MET A 81 1.07 -8.30 -9.94
C MET A 81 -0.40 -8.76 -9.95
N ALA A 82 -1.35 -7.83 -9.75
CA ALA A 82 -2.77 -8.16 -9.80
C ALA A 82 -3.16 -8.64 -11.21
N ASP A 83 -2.75 -7.91 -12.24
CA ASP A 83 -3.03 -8.24 -13.64
C ASP A 83 -2.43 -9.60 -14.02
N GLU A 84 -1.15 -9.85 -13.70
CA GLU A 84 -0.45 -11.12 -13.99
C GLU A 84 -1.07 -12.32 -13.27
N CYS A 85 -1.54 -12.15 -12.04
CA CYS A 85 -2.17 -13.22 -11.27
C CYS A 85 -3.68 -13.35 -11.53
N GLY A 86 -4.26 -12.55 -12.43
CA GLY A 86 -5.69 -12.58 -12.75
C GLY A 86 -6.59 -12.06 -11.62
N TYR A 87 -6.06 -11.23 -10.73
CA TYR A 87 -6.81 -10.54 -9.69
C TYR A 87 -7.28 -9.17 -10.17
N SER A 88 -8.40 -8.71 -9.60
CA SER A 88 -8.80 -7.32 -9.76
C SER A 88 -7.75 -6.39 -9.15
N ARG A 89 -7.40 -5.30 -9.86
CA ARG A 89 -6.49 -4.28 -9.33
C ARG A 89 -6.97 -3.77 -7.96
N PRO A 90 -6.10 -3.74 -6.94
CA PRO A 90 -6.49 -3.35 -5.61
C PRO A 90 -6.86 -1.87 -5.55
N GLN A 91 -7.88 -1.57 -4.75
CA GLN A 91 -8.20 -0.21 -4.37
C GLN A 91 -7.35 0.18 -3.15
N PRO A 92 -6.65 1.32 -3.16
CA PRO A 92 -5.95 1.80 -1.98
C PRO A 92 -6.89 1.90 -0.78
N LEU A 93 -6.47 1.35 0.36
CA LEU A 93 -7.15 1.60 1.63
C LEU A 93 -6.51 2.83 2.25
N GLU A 94 -7.24 3.95 2.22
CA GLU A 94 -6.86 5.15 2.95
C GLU A 94 -7.01 4.89 4.46
N PRO A 95 -5.94 5.05 5.26
CA PRO A 95 -6.00 4.79 6.70
C PRO A 95 -7.05 5.66 7.43
N GLU A 96 -7.28 6.89 6.96
CA GLU A 96 -8.35 7.74 7.47
C GLU A 96 -9.74 7.19 7.13
N ASP A 97 -9.94 6.66 5.93
CA ASP A 97 -11.25 6.13 5.52
C ASP A 97 -11.61 4.85 6.27
N GLU A 98 -10.65 3.97 6.55
CA GLU A 98 -10.91 2.79 7.38
C GLU A 98 -11.29 3.16 8.81
N ARG A 99 -10.53 4.07 9.44
CA ARG A 99 -10.82 4.54 10.80
C ARG A 99 -12.16 5.28 10.86
N ALA A 100 -12.43 6.16 9.91
CA ALA A 100 -13.68 6.92 9.83
C ALA A 100 -14.88 6.00 9.55
N LYS A 101 -14.72 5.01 8.68
CA LYS A 101 -15.75 3.99 8.41
C LYS A 101 -16.05 3.18 9.66
N LEU A 102 -15.01 2.68 10.34
CA LEU A 102 -15.16 1.93 11.59
C LEU A 102 -15.81 2.78 12.69
N GLN A 103 -15.46 4.06 12.79
CA GLN A 103 -16.08 4.99 13.74
C GLN A 103 -17.56 5.22 13.43
N ARG A 104 -17.95 5.37 12.16
CA ARG A 104 -19.36 5.49 11.75
C ARG A 104 -20.15 4.21 12.09
N GLU A 105 -19.57 3.05 11.79
CA GLU A 105 -20.17 1.75 12.11
C GLU A 105 -20.36 1.59 13.63
N TYR A 106 -19.36 1.95 14.43
CA TYR A 106 -19.44 1.94 15.89
C TYR A 106 -20.54 2.87 16.44
N ILE A 107 -20.63 4.11 15.94
CA ILE A 107 -21.70 5.06 16.33
C ILE A 107 -23.08 4.52 15.94
N GLY A 108 -23.19 3.86 14.79
CA GLY A 108 -24.43 3.21 14.35
C GLY A 108 -24.85 2.09 15.30
N ALA A 109 -23.92 1.20 15.66
CA ALA A 109 -24.14 0.09 16.56
C ALA A 109 -24.54 0.55 17.97
N THR A 110 -23.87 1.56 18.52
CA THR A 110 -24.19 2.10 19.85
C THR A 110 -25.57 2.76 19.90
N LYS A 111 -25.97 3.51 18.85
CA LYS A 111 -27.33 4.05 18.73
C LYS A 111 -28.39 2.96 18.61
N ALA A 112 -28.10 1.89 17.89
CA ALA A 112 -29.00 0.74 17.78
C ALA A 112 -29.17 0.06 19.14
N LEU A 113 -28.07 -0.16 19.87
CA LEU A 113 -28.09 -0.71 21.23
C LEU A 113 -28.88 0.18 22.20
N ALA A 114 -28.70 1.50 22.15
CA ALA A 114 -29.47 2.44 22.98
C ALA A 114 -30.98 2.34 22.72
N LYS A 115 -31.41 2.27 21.45
CA LYS A 115 -32.82 2.08 21.11
C LYS A 115 -33.37 0.73 21.56
N ILE A 116 -32.56 -0.32 21.53
CA ILE A 116 -32.93 -1.64 22.03
C ILE A 116 -33.12 -1.58 23.54
N ALA A 117 -32.20 -0.92 24.26
CA ALA A 117 -32.29 -0.70 25.71
C ALA A 117 -33.55 0.08 26.10
N GLU A 118 -33.85 1.22 25.44
CA GLU A 118 -35.07 2.01 25.69
C GLU A 118 -36.37 1.21 25.44
N ARG A 119 -36.35 0.27 24.50
CA ARG A 119 -37.49 -0.62 24.25
C ARG A 119 -37.58 -1.70 25.32
N ALA A 120 -36.44 -2.25 25.75
CA ALA A 120 -36.38 -3.24 26.82
C ALA A 120 -36.86 -2.63 28.15
N GLU A 121 -36.44 -1.42 28.50
CA GLU A 121 -36.91 -0.71 29.70
C GLU A 121 -38.43 -0.46 29.67
N ARG A 122 -39.00 -0.12 28.51
CA ARG A 122 -40.45 0.03 28.37
C ARG A 122 -41.23 -1.28 28.48
N LEU A 123 -40.65 -2.39 28.01
CA LEU A 123 -41.31 -3.70 28.04
C LEU A 123 -41.13 -4.41 29.39
N PHE A 124 -39.98 -4.24 30.03
CA PHE A 124 -39.55 -5.01 31.20
C PHE A 124 -39.37 -4.17 32.47
N GLY A 125 -39.38 -2.84 32.38
CA GLY A 125 -39.25 -1.91 33.53
C GLY A 125 -40.57 -1.45 34.12
N GLY A 126 -41.72 -1.98 33.65
CA GLY A 126 -43.05 -1.67 34.16
C GLY A 126 -43.52 -2.53 35.34
N GLU A 127 -42.65 -3.40 35.88
CA GLU A 127 -42.94 -4.24 37.06
C GLU A 127 -42.16 -3.75 38.28
N GLN A 128 -42.57 -2.62 38.86
CA GLN A 128 -42.39 -2.24 40.26
C GLN A 128 -43.22 -1.01 40.62
#